data_AF-X8AH09-F1
#
_entry.id   AF-X8AH09-F1
#
_cell.length_a   1.000
_cell.length_b   1.000
_cell.length_c   1.000
_cell.angle_alpha   90.00
_cell.angle_beta   90.00
_cell.angle_gamma   90.00
#
_symmetry.space_group_name_H-M   'P 1'
#
loop_
_entity.id
_entity.type
_entity.pdbx_description
1 polymer ?
#
loop_
_entity_poly.entity_id
_entity_poly.type
_entity_poly.pdbx_seq_one_letter_code
_entity_poly.pdbx_strand_id
1 'polypeptide(L)'
;MMNHAQTLRNYADWCELADLREGDRYLIVNPFFHTFGYKAGCIASLIRGATMIPVAVFEVDRVLELVERERVTMLPGPPTLYHSLLAARASVICRRCGRR
;
A
#
# COMPACT_ATOMS: atom_id res chain seq x y z
N MET A 1 3.30 -20.39 -17.35
CA MET A 1 4.47 -19.92 -16.57
C MET A 1 4.84 -18.53 -17.05
N MET A 2 5.06 -17.58 -16.13
CA MET A 2 5.43 -16.20 -16.47
C MET A 2 6.94 -16.03 -16.27
N ASN A 3 7.66 -15.49 -17.25
CA ASN A 3 9.10 -15.23 -17.12
C ASN A 3 9.39 -13.84 -16.53
N HIS A 4 10.66 -13.56 -16.26
CA HIS A 4 11.10 -12.28 -15.70
C HIS A 4 10.75 -11.10 -16.60
N ALA A 5 11.01 -11.21 -17.92
CA ALA A 5 10.75 -10.13 -18.87
C ALA A 5 9.25 -9.80 -18.99
N GLN A 6 8.38 -10.80 -18.99
CA GLN A 6 6.92 -10.63 -18.95
C GLN A 6 6.48 -9.97 -17.64
N THR A 7 7.09 -10.35 -16.52
CA THR A 7 6.82 -9.71 -15.22
C THR A 7 7.18 -8.23 -15.25
N LEU A 8 8.39 -7.87 -15.70
CA LEU A 8 8.81 -6.47 -15.75
C LEU A 8 7.90 -5.62 -16.65
N ARG A 9 7.54 -6.12 -17.84
CA ARG A 9 6.61 -5.40 -18.74
C ARG A 9 5.23 -5.20 -18.12
N ASN A 10 4.60 -6.27 -17.65
CA ASN A 10 3.25 -6.20 -17.09
C ASN A 10 3.17 -5.29 -15.86
N TYR A 11 4.23 -5.27 -15.04
CA TYR A 11 4.25 -4.42 -13.84
C TYR A 11 4.72 -2.99 -14.12
N ALA A 12 5.43 -2.72 -15.22
CA ALA A 12 5.58 -1.36 -15.72
C ALA A 12 4.23 -0.79 -16.17
N ASP A 13 3.43 -1.56 -16.92
CA ASP A 13 2.06 -1.16 -17.31
C ASP A 13 1.17 -0.94 -16.09
N TRP A 14 1.25 -1.82 -15.09
CA TRP A 14 0.57 -1.63 -13.80
C TRP A 14 0.94 -0.29 -13.15
N CYS A 15 2.23 0.08 -13.17
CA CYS A 15 2.67 1.34 -12.56
C CYS A 15 2.10 2.55 -13.32
N GLU A 16 1.97 2.49 -14.64
CA GLU A 16 1.33 3.56 -15.44
C GLU A 16 -0.16 3.67 -15.09
N LEU A 17 -0.87 2.54 -15.08
CA LEU A 17 -2.32 2.49 -14.82
C LEU A 17 -2.69 2.88 -13.38
N ALA A 18 -1.85 2.50 -12.44
CA ALA A 18 -2.02 2.83 -11.03
C ALA A 18 -1.46 4.22 -10.66
N ASP A 19 -0.86 4.93 -11.64
CA ASP A 19 -0.20 6.23 -11.45
C ASP A 19 0.85 6.21 -10.32
N LEU A 20 1.59 5.09 -10.19
CA LEU A 20 2.72 5.00 -9.27
C LEU A 20 3.91 5.74 -9.88
N ARG A 21 4.43 6.72 -9.14
CA ARG A 21 5.47 7.65 -9.57
C ARG A 21 6.76 7.47 -8.77
N GLU A 22 7.82 8.03 -9.29
CA GLU A 22 9.08 8.15 -8.56
C GLU A 22 8.90 8.96 -7.28
N GLY A 23 9.51 8.50 -6.18
CA GLY A 23 9.40 9.15 -4.88
C GLY A 23 8.11 8.84 -4.11
N ASP A 24 7.16 8.12 -4.70
CA ASP A 24 5.96 7.68 -3.99
C ASP A 24 6.30 6.84 -2.76
N ARG A 25 5.43 6.93 -1.76
CA ARG A 25 5.57 6.28 -0.47
C ARG A 25 4.48 5.22 -0.39
N TYR A 26 4.88 4.00 -0.73
CA TYR A 26 3.98 2.89 -1.05
C TYR A 26 3.80 2.00 0.18
N LEU A 27 2.61 2.07 0.80
CA LEU A 27 2.22 1.20 1.90
C LEU A 27 1.76 -0.17 1.39
N ILE A 28 2.58 -1.20 1.64
CA ILE A 28 2.33 -2.56 1.15
C ILE A 28 1.78 -3.41 2.30
N VAL A 29 0.46 -3.61 2.26
CA VAL A 29 -0.30 -4.43 3.23
C VAL A 29 -0.57 -5.85 2.75
N ASN A 30 -0.26 -6.13 1.48
CA ASN A 30 -0.49 -7.43 0.86
C ASN A 30 0.68 -8.38 1.15
N PRO A 31 0.41 -9.69 1.37
CA PRO A 31 1.47 -10.66 1.61
C PRO A 31 2.42 -10.82 0.41
N PHE A 32 3.72 -10.93 0.69
CA PHE A 32 4.76 -11.05 -0.34
C PHE A 32 4.82 -12.43 -1.02
N PHE A 33 4.15 -13.44 -0.47
CA PHE A 33 4.02 -14.72 -1.18
C PHE A 33 2.93 -14.68 -2.27
N HIS A 34 2.09 -13.65 -2.28
CA HIS A 34 1.04 -13.45 -3.27
C HIS A 34 1.49 -12.47 -4.35
N THR A 35 1.01 -12.64 -5.58
CA THR A 35 1.41 -11.79 -6.73
C THR A 35 1.18 -10.30 -6.49
N PHE A 36 0.15 -9.94 -5.72
CA PHE A 36 -0.14 -8.54 -5.40
C PHE A 36 0.97 -7.93 -4.54
N GLY A 37 1.31 -8.54 -3.39
CA GLY A 37 2.37 -8.01 -2.53
C GLY A 37 3.75 -8.09 -3.16
N TYR A 38 4.06 -9.20 -3.83
CA TYR A 38 5.37 -9.37 -4.48
C TYR A 38 5.54 -8.44 -5.68
N LYS A 39 4.65 -8.54 -6.68
CA LYS A 39 4.90 -7.90 -7.97
C LYS A 39 4.31 -6.49 -8.05
N ALA A 40 3.06 -6.31 -7.63
CA ALA A 40 2.46 -4.97 -7.61
C ALA A 40 2.95 -4.13 -6.43
N GLY A 41 3.45 -4.77 -5.35
CA GLY A 41 4.15 -4.09 -4.26
C GLY A 41 5.65 -3.94 -4.55
N CYS A 42 6.44 -4.99 -4.32
CA CYS A 42 7.90 -4.90 -4.35
C CYS A 42 8.47 -4.60 -5.74
N ILE A 43 8.10 -5.38 -6.77
CA ILE A 43 8.66 -5.19 -8.12
C ILE A 43 8.25 -3.83 -8.70
N ALA A 44 6.99 -3.44 -8.55
CA ALA A 44 6.52 -2.13 -9.00
C ALA A 44 7.26 -0.98 -8.31
N SER A 45 7.49 -1.08 -7.00
CA SER A 45 8.24 -0.08 -6.25
C SER A 45 9.68 0.04 -6.76
N LEU A 46 10.32 -1.09 -7.08
CA LEU A 46 11.67 -1.10 -7.66
C LEU A 46 11.69 -0.52 -9.09
N ILE A 47 10.68 -0.79 -9.91
CA ILE A 47 10.56 -0.22 -11.26
C ILE A 47 10.46 1.30 -11.21
N ARG A 48 9.69 1.85 -10.26
CA ARG A 48 9.41 3.29 -10.17
C ARG A 48 10.35 4.09 -9.27
N GLY A 49 11.16 3.44 -8.44
CA GLY A 49 11.90 4.16 -7.40
C GLY A 49 10.98 4.66 -6.28
N ALA A 50 9.95 3.89 -5.93
CA ALA A 50 9.07 4.20 -4.80
C ALA A 50 9.66 3.67 -3.48
N THR A 51 9.42 4.38 -2.39
CA THR A 51 9.77 3.95 -1.04
C THR A 51 8.77 2.88 -0.58
N MET A 52 9.27 1.67 -0.34
CA MET A 52 8.45 0.57 0.20
C MET A 52 8.23 0.72 1.70
N ILE A 53 6.97 0.68 2.13
CA ILE A 53 6.57 0.66 3.55
C ILE A 53 5.80 -0.65 3.79
N PRO A 54 6.48 -1.77 4.07
CA PRO A 54 5.81 -3.05 4.27
C PRO A 54 5.13 -3.15 5.64
N VAL A 55 3.96 -3.78 5.66
CA VAL A 55 3.22 -4.11 6.89
C VAL A 55 3.02 -5.62 6.93
N ALA A 56 3.49 -6.26 8.00
CA ALA A 56 3.42 -7.72 8.13
C ALA A 56 1.99 -8.24 8.29
N VAL A 57 1.15 -7.53 9.06
CA VAL A 57 -0.25 -7.87 9.33
C VAL A 57 -1.09 -6.60 9.22
N PHE A 58 -2.16 -6.66 8.43
CA PHE A 58 -3.08 -5.54 8.28
C PHE A 58 -3.87 -5.31 9.58
N GLU A 59 -3.59 -4.19 10.22
CA GLU A 59 -4.32 -3.70 11.39
C GLU A 59 -4.72 -2.24 11.12
N VAL A 60 -6.01 -1.94 11.19
CA VAL A 60 -6.60 -0.66 10.76
C VAL A 60 -5.93 0.53 11.44
N ASP A 61 -5.83 0.51 12.78
CA ASP A 61 -5.25 1.60 13.55
C ASP A 61 -3.77 1.83 13.20
N ARG A 62 -3.02 0.73 12.94
CA ARG A 62 -1.61 0.80 12.56
C ARG A 62 -1.42 1.35 11.16
N VAL A 63 -2.28 0.96 10.22
CA VAL A 63 -2.28 1.50 8.85
C VAL A 63 -2.57 2.99 8.87
N LEU A 64 -3.58 3.46 9.61
CA LEU A 64 -3.90 4.87 9.72
C LEU A 64 -2.74 5.69 10.32
N GLU A 65 -2.11 5.16 11.38
CA GLU A 65 -0.92 5.77 11.98
C GLU A 65 0.26 5.86 10.99
N LEU A 66 0.50 4.79 10.23
CA LEU A 66 1.54 4.74 9.19
C LEU A 66 1.25 5.73 8.06
N VAL A 67 0.00 5.83 7.61
CA VAL A 67 -0.40 6.78 6.56
C VAL A 67 -0.05 8.20 6.95
N GLU A 68 -0.35 8.60 8.20
CA GLU A 68 -0.02 9.91 8.72
C GLU A 68 1.49 10.11 8.89
N ARG A 69 2.14 9.24 9.69
CA ARG A 69 3.56 9.38 10.05
C ARG A 69 4.47 9.30 8.83
N GLU A 70 4.21 8.33 7.97
CA GLU A 70 5.02 8.09 6.78
C GLU A 70 4.50 8.85 5.58
N ARG A 71 3.50 9.75 5.69
CA ARG A 71 3.00 10.54 4.54
C ARG A 71 2.77 9.68 3.30
N VAL A 72 2.06 8.56 3.48
CA VAL A 72 1.82 7.57 2.42
C VAL A 72 1.09 8.24 1.25
N THR A 73 1.58 8.01 0.04
CA THR A 73 0.98 8.53 -1.20
C THR A 73 0.29 7.45 -2.01
N MET A 74 0.61 6.17 -1.77
CA MET A 74 0.03 5.03 -2.46
C MET A 74 -0.34 3.92 -1.47
N LEU A 75 -1.63 3.57 -1.41
CA LEU A 75 -2.18 2.46 -0.62
C LEU A 75 -3.14 1.65 -1.49
N PRO A 76 -2.65 0.71 -2.29
CA PRO A 76 -3.50 -0.21 -3.03
C PRO A 76 -3.89 -1.38 -2.13
N GLY A 77 -5.10 -1.86 -2.33
CA GLY A 77 -5.64 -2.96 -1.56
C GLY A 77 -6.97 -3.46 -2.13
N PRO A 78 -7.48 -4.59 -1.63
CA PRO A 78 -8.80 -5.07 -2.02
C PRO A 78 -9.90 -4.11 -1.53
N PRO A 79 -11.11 -4.13 -2.13
CA PRO A 79 -12.23 -3.28 -1.70
C PRO A 79 -12.53 -3.35 -0.19
N THR A 80 -12.40 -4.54 0.40
CA THR A 80 -12.63 -4.77 1.84
C THR A 80 -11.69 -3.98 2.74
N LEU A 81 -10.45 -3.74 2.31
CA LEU A 81 -9.50 -2.90 3.04
C LEU A 81 -10.06 -1.48 3.19
N TYR A 82 -10.56 -0.90 2.10
CA TYR A 82 -11.12 0.45 2.13
C TYR A 82 -12.41 0.51 2.94
N HIS A 83 -13.24 -0.54 2.90
CA HIS A 83 -14.39 -0.64 3.81
C HIS A 83 -13.99 -0.62 5.28
N SER A 84 -12.94 -1.36 5.66
CA SER A 84 -12.42 -1.34 7.04
C SER A 84 -11.88 0.03 7.43
N LEU A 85 -11.19 0.73 6.52
CA LEU A 85 -10.70 2.10 6.76
C LEU A 85 -11.83 3.11 6.91
N LEU A 86 -12.87 3.04 6.07
CA LEU A 86 -14.03 3.93 6.12
C LEU A 86 -14.93 3.66 7.34
N ALA A 87 -15.01 2.39 7.76
CA ALA A 87 -15.74 2.00 8.97
C ALA A 87 -14.96 2.29 10.26
N ALA A 88 -13.66 2.60 10.16
CA ALA A 88 -12.85 2.98 11.30
C ALA A 88 -13.48 4.22 11.94
N ARG A 89 -14.09 4.03 13.13
CA ARG A 89 -14.48 5.16 13.97
C ARG A 89 -13.20 5.96 14.23
N ALA A 90 -13.33 7.28 14.17
CA ALA A 90 -12.26 8.27 14.26
C ALA A 90 -11.43 8.22 15.57
N SER A 91 -10.93 7.06 16.01
CA SER A 91 -10.10 6.88 17.20
C SER A 91 -8.80 7.66 17.05
N VAL A 92 -8.21 7.71 15.85
CA VAL A 92 -6.97 8.44 15.56
C VAL A 92 -7.20 9.96 15.48
N ILE A 93 -8.27 10.43 14.83
CA ILE A 93 -8.62 11.86 14.78
C ILE A 93 -9.08 12.35 16.17
N CYS A 94 -9.74 11.49 16.95
CA CYS A 94 -10.27 11.78 18.28
C CYS A 94 -9.25 11.53 19.42
N ARG A 95 -7.99 11.16 19.15
CA ARG A 95 -6.98 11.08 20.24
C ARG A 95 -6.63 12.45 20.84
N ARG A 96 -6.99 13.56 20.19
CA ARG A 96 -6.90 14.93 20.74
C ARG A 96 -8.13 15.40 21.52
N CYS A 97 -9.28 14.71 21.46
CA CYS A 97 -10.55 15.24 21.98
C CYS A 97 -10.92 14.74 23.39
N GLY A 98 -10.21 13.74 23.94
CA GLY A 98 -10.38 13.35 25.35
C GLY A 98 -11.78 12.85 25.75
N ARG A 99 -12.64 12.45 24.80
CA ARG A 99 -13.92 11.79 25.11
C ARG A 99 -13.83 10.31 24.76
N ARG A 100 -14.02 9.50 25.80
CA ARG A 100 -14.25 8.05 25.73
C ARG A 100 -15.47 7.73 24.88
#